data_AF-A0A1Y1JSK0-F1
#
_entry.id   AF-A0A1Y1JSK0-F1
#
_cell.length_a   1.000
_cell.length_b   1.000
_cell.length_c   1.000
_cell.angle_alpha   90.00
_cell.angle_beta   90.00
_cell.angle_gamma   90.00
#
_symmetry.space_group_name_H-M   'P 1'
#
loop_
_entity.id
_entity.type
_entity.pdbx_description
1 polymer ?
#
loop_
_entity_poly.entity_id
_entity_poly.type
_entity_poly.pdbx_seq_one_letter_code
_entity_poly.pdbx_strand_id
1 'polypeptide(L)'
;VIGEKLCFTNRGGKDILLHSNSKASEFQQIAVAKDAHELIITALCGHSDGDQEWLYSGGWDKVVKRWRIASELTLVDTCPLDVPITSITMGNNGELYVGGADGNIYCVTYH
;
A
#
# COMPACT_ATOMS: atom_id res chain seq x y z
N VAL A 1 5.76 -7.32 1.87
CA VAL A 1 7.14 -7.50 1.36
C VAL A 1 7.08 -7.33 -0.14
N ILE A 2 7.97 -6.52 -0.71
CA ILE A 2 8.11 -6.33 -2.16
C ILE A 2 9.61 -6.41 -2.45
N GLY A 3 10.04 -7.45 -3.17
CA GLY A 3 11.47 -7.72 -3.37
C GLY A 3 12.26 -7.71 -2.06
N GLU A 4 13.29 -6.88 -2.00
CA GLU A 4 14.16 -6.68 -0.83
C GLU A 4 13.67 -5.55 0.09
N LYS A 5 12.38 -5.21 0.04
CA LYS A 5 11.78 -4.12 0.83
C LYS A 5 10.61 -4.61 1.68
N LEU A 6 10.48 -4.02 2.86
CA LEU A 6 9.40 -4.24 3.81
C LEU A 6 8.61 -2.95 3.98
N CYS A 7 7.28 -3.03 3.78
CA CYS A 7 6.36 -1.91 4.03
C CYS A 7 5.42 -2.27 5.19
N PHE A 8 5.25 -1.36 6.13
CA PHE A 8 4.35 -1.53 7.28
C PHE A 8 3.93 -0.17 7.83
N THR A 9 2.92 -0.16 8.70
CA THR A 9 2.41 1.05 9.34
C THR A 9 3.04 1.27 10.72
N ASN A 10 3.10 2.51 11.19
CA ASN A 10 3.47 2.77 12.58
C ASN A 10 2.30 2.57 13.54
N ARG A 11 2.55 2.77 14.84
CA ARG A 11 1.52 2.72 15.90
C ARG A 11 0.35 3.68 15.64
N GLY A 12 0.58 4.82 14.99
CA GLY A 12 -0.48 5.77 14.63
C GLY A 12 -1.39 5.24 13.52
N GLY A 13 -0.92 4.25 12.74
CA GLY A 13 -1.68 3.59 11.68
C GLY A 13 -1.89 4.43 10.43
N LYS A 14 -1.43 5.69 10.39
CA LYS A 14 -1.62 6.61 9.26
C LYS A 14 -0.39 6.78 8.38
N ASP A 15 0.78 6.42 8.89
CA ASP A 15 2.04 6.51 8.16
C ASP A 15 2.39 5.15 7.53
N ILE A 16 3.11 5.19 6.41
CA ILE A 16 3.72 4.00 5.79
C ILE A 16 5.23 4.13 5.90
N LEU A 17 5.87 3.10 6.47
CA LEU A 17 7.31 2.98 6.60
C LEU A 17 7.82 2.00 5.55
N LEU A 18 8.90 2.39 4.88
CA LEU A 18 9.64 1.57 3.94
C LEU A 18 11.00 1.24 4.55
N HIS A 19 11.27 -0.04 4.73
CA HIS A 19 12.53 -0.55 5.27
C HIS A 19 13.18 -1.50 4.27
N SER A 20 14.51 -1.61 4.34
CA SER A 20 15.21 -2.72 3.72
C SER A 20 14.78 -4.03 4.38
N ASN A 21 14.51 -5.06 3.58
CA ASN A 21 14.20 -6.41 4.05
C ASN A 21 15.47 -7.26 4.09
N SER A 22 16.48 -6.79 4.81
CA SER A 22 17.76 -7.50 4.95
C SER A 22 18.26 -7.41 6.38
N LYS A 23 18.69 -8.55 6.91
CA LYS A 23 19.36 -8.61 8.22
C LYS A 23 20.71 -7.88 8.19
N ALA A 24 21.39 -7.87 7.04
CA ALA A 24 22.71 -7.25 6.90
C ALA A 24 22.65 -5.71 7.00
N SER A 25 21.54 -5.11 6.57
CA SER A 25 21.25 -3.68 6.74
C SER A 25 20.54 -3.38 8.07
N GLU A 26 20.39 -4.38 8.95
CA GLU A 26 19.62 -4.27 10.19
C GLU A 26 18.19 -3.73 9.98
N PHE A 27 17.58 -4.08 8.84
CA PHE A 27 16.26 -3.59 8.43
C PHE A 27 16.17 -2.06 8.42
N GLN A 28 17.22 -1.39 7.93
CA GLN A 28 17.31 0.07 7.87
C GLN A 28 16.04 0.71 7.27
N GLN A 29 15.55 1.77 7.90
CA GLN A 29 14.49 2.60 7.34
C GLN A 29 15.01 3.37 6.12
N ILE A 30 14.34 3.20 4.99
CA ILE A 30 14.64 3.87 3.72
C ILE A 30 13.83 5.16 3.60
N ALA A 31 12.51 5.09 3.83
CA ALA A 31 11.60 6.22 3.67
C ALA A 31 10.37 6.10 4.57
N VAL A 32 9.66 7.22 4.74
CA VAL A 32 8.37 7.28 5.44
C VAL A 32 7.43 8.18 4.64
N ALA A 33 6.27 7.66 4.28
CA ALA A 33 5.14 8.48 3.85
C ALA A 33 4.34 8.88 5.09
N LYS A 34 4.58 10.10 5.58
CA LYS A 34 3.84 10.67 6.72
C LYS A 34 2.44 11.07 6.33
N ASP A 35 1.48 10.85 7.21
CA ASP A 35 0.05 11.09 6.97
C ASP A 35 -0.39 10.53 5.62
N ALA A 36 0.08 9.31 5.31
CA ALA A 36 -0.21 8.63 4.06
C ALA A 36 -1.72 8.44 3.89
N HIS A 37 -2.48 8.30 4.97
CA HIS A 37 -3.94 8.29 5.01
C HIS A 37 -4.47 9.20 6.12
N GLU A 38 -5.69 9.72 5.95
CA GLU A 38 -6.32 10.60 6.95
C GLU A 38 -6.74 9.82 8.20
N LEU A 39 -7.10 8.54 8.02
CA LEU A 39 -7.50 7.60 9.06
C LEU A 39 -6.63 6.33 8.98
N ILE A 40 -6.87 5.41 9.91
CA ILE A 40 -6.06 4.18 10.07
C ILE A 40 -6.07 3.36 8.78
N ILE A 41 -4.87 2.99 8.33
CA ILE A 41 -4.60 2.04 7.25
C ILE A 41 -4.84 0.63 7.80
N THR A 42 -5.64 -0.13 7.09
CA THR A 42 -6.05 -1.49 7.45
C THR A 42 -5.46 -2.54 6.52
N ALA A 43 -5.09 -2.15 5.30
CA ALA A 43 -4.59 -3.04 4.28
C ALA A 43 -3.40 -2.45 3.53
N LEU A 44 -2.40 -3.30 3.28
CA LEU A 44 -1.25 -3.04 2.42
C LEU A 44 -1.08 -4.22 1.46
N CYS A 45 -0.84 -3.95 0.18
CA CYS A 45 -0.53 -4.97 -0.81
C CYS A 45 0.65 -4.50 -1.67
N GLY A 46 1.65 -5.35 -1.80
CA GLY A 46 2.85 -5.07 -2.58
C GLY A 46 2.85 -5.85 -3.89
N HIS A 47 3.38 -5.24 -4.95
CA HIS A 47 3.46 -5.87 -6.27
C HIS A 47 4.69 -5.40 -7.04
N SER A 48 5.29 -6.30 -7.81
CA SER A 48 6.38 -5.99 -8.73
C SER A 48 5.89 -6.21 -10.16
N ASP A 49 6.02 -5.19 -10.99
CA ASP A 49 5.72 -5.21 -12.42
C ASP A 49 7.03 -4.89 -13.17
N GLY A 50 7.71 -5.95 -13.61
CA GLY A 50 9.10 -5.86 -14.09
C GLY A 50 10.03 -5.27 -13.04
N ASP A 51 10.76 -4.22 -13.41
CA ASP A 51 11.67 -3.49 -12.51
C ASP A 51 10.95 -2.48 -11.60
N GLN A 52 9.63 -2.35 -11.74
CA GLN A 52 8.85 -1.35 -11.03
C GLN A 52 8.13 -1.97 -9.84
N GLU A 53 8.36 -1.39 -8.66
CA GLU A 53 7.75 -1.85 -7.42
C GLU A 53 6.63 -0.90 -7.00
N TRP A 54 5.49 -1.49 -6.65
CA TRP A 54 4.27 -0.81 -6.29
C TRP A 54 3.81 -1.22 -4.90
N LEU A 55 3.29 -0.25 -4.17
CA LEU A 55 2.54 -0.47 -2.94
C LEU A 55 1.12 0.05 -3.13
N TYR A 56 0.14 -0.70 -2.65
CA TYR A 56 -1.25 -0.31 -2.54
C TYR A 56 -1.63 -0.27 -1.07
N SER A 57 -2.33 0.78 -0.66
CA SER A 57 -2.79 0.95 0.70
C SER A 57 -4.25 1.39 0.74
N GLY A 58 -4.96 1.01 1.80
CA GLY A 58 -6.33 1.42 2.03
C GLY A 58 -6.70 1.32 3.50
N GLY A 59 -7.70 2.11 3.90
CA GLY A 59 -8.09 2.22 5.29
C GLY A 59 -9.48 2.78 5.52
N TRP A 60 -9.67 3.30 6.73
CA TRP A 60 -10.93 3.89 7.18
C TRP A 60 -11.29 5.21 6.50
N ASP A 61 -10.35 5.84 5.80
CA ASP A 61 -10.58 7.04 5.00
C ASP A 61 -11.20 6.75 3.63
N LYS A 62 -11.47 5.46 3.33
CA LYS A 62 -12.25 5.01 2.18
C LYS A 62 -11.59 5.26 0.82
N VAL A 63 -10.28 5.49 0.84
CA VAL A 63 -9.47 5.71 -0.36
C VAL A 63 -8.46 4.59 -0.50
N VAL A 64 -8.29 4.09 -1.72
CA VAL A 64 -7.18 3.22 -2.10
C VAL A 64 -6.09 4.08 -2.73
N LYS A 65 -4.87 4.00 -2.22
CA LYS A 65 -3.73 4.78 -2.73
C LYS A 65 -2.70 3.85 -3.38
N ARG A 66 -2.19 4.27 -4.54
CA ARG A 66 -1.13 3.59 -5.30
C ARG A 66 0.17 4.38 -5.17
N TRP A 67 1.22 3.71 -4.73
CA TRP A 67 2.53 4.29 -4.50
C TRP A 67 3.58 3.59 -5.36
N ARG A 68 4.50 4.37 -5.94
CA ARG A 68 5.73 3.85 -6.53
C ARG A 68 6.79 3.74 -5.44
N ILE A 69 7.50 2.61 -5.40
CA ILE A 69 8.57 2.35 -4.44
C ILE A 69 9.93 2.49 -5.12
N ALA A 70 10.77 3.41 -4.64
CA ALA A 70 12.15 3.58 -5.06
C ALA A 70 13.04 3.78 -3.82
N SER A 71 13.84 4.85 -3.79
CA SER A 71 14.44 5.39 -2.56
C SER A 71 13.44 6.12 -1.67
N GLU A 72 12.22 6.33 -2.17
CA GLU A 72 11.09 6.94 -1.48
C GLU A 72 9.78 6.24 -1.84
N LEU A 73 8.70 6.62 -1.15
CA LEU A 73 7.32 6.25 -1.49
C LEU A 73 6.65 7.44 -2.18
N THR A 74 6.49 7.38 -3.50
CA THR A 74 5.85 8.44 -4.28
C THR A 74 4.38 8.08 -4.50
N LEU A 75 3.45 8.92 -4.07
CA LEU A 75 2.04 8.74 -4.39
C LEU A 75 1.82 8.97 -5.88
N VAL A 76 1.25 7.98 -6.58
CA VAL A 76 1.01 8.03 -8.02
C VAL A 76 -0.47 8.23 -8.32
N ASP A 77 -1.36 7.54 -7.59
CA ASP A 77 -2.79 7.63 -7.84
C ASP A 77 -3.62 7.34 -6.58
N THR A 78 -4.88 7.77 -6.60
CA THR A 78 -5.87 7.57 -5.54
C THR A 78 -7.22 7.22 -6.12
N CYS A 79 -7.89 6.22 -5.54
CA CYS A 79 -9.23 5.79 -5.94
C CYS A 79 -10.15 5.80 -4.71
N PRO A 80 -11.08 6.78 -4.60
CA PRO A 80 -12.12 6.76 -3.58
C PRO A 80 -13.13 5.64 -3.85
N LEU A 81 -13.46 4.85 -2.82
CA LEU A 81 -14.50 3.81 -2.90
C LEU A 81 -15.71 4.13 -1.99
N ASP A 82 -15.67 5.23 -1.23
CA ASP A 82 -16.72 5.69 -0.29
C ASP A 82 -17.12 4.69 0.82
N VAL A 83 -16.43 3.55 0.89
CA VAL A 83 -16.55 2.52 1.93
C VAL A 83 -15.20 2.27 2.58
N PRO A 84 -15.13 1.99 3.91
CA PRO A 84 -13.88 1.65 4.56
C PRO A 84 -13.25 0.39 3.94
N ILE A 85 -11.95 0.43 3.72
CA ILE A 85 -11.21 -0.70 3.14
C ILE A 85 -10.85 -1.67 4.26
N THR A 86 -10.97 -2.98 4.02
CA THR A 86 -10.66 -4.03 5.00
C THR A 86 -9.56 -4.98 4.52
N SER A 87 -9.41 -5.15 3.21
CA SER A 87 -8.40 -6.01 2.61
C SER A 87 -8.04 -5.54 1.20
N ILE A 88 -6.79 -5.75 0.79
CA ILE A 88 -6.34 -5.50 -0.59
C ILE A 88 -5.50 -6.71 -1.01
N THR A 89 -5.73 -7.20 -2.23
CA THR A 89 -4.90 -8.24 -2.85
C THR A 89 -4.71 -7.96 -4.34
N MET A 90 -3.65 -8.51 -4.91
CA MET A 90 -3.37 -8.45 -6.34
C MET A 90 -3.79 -9.76 -7.01
N GLY A 91 -4.38 -9.66 -8.20
CA GLY A 91 -4.63 -10.76 -9.11
C GLY A 91 -3.38 -11.17 -9.89
N ASN A 92 -3.47 -12.27 -10.64
CA ASN A 92 -2.32 -12.80 -11.39
C ASN A 92 -1.92 -11.95 -12.60
N ASN A 93 -2.81 -11.07 -13.10
CA ASN A 93 -2.50 -10.20 -14.24
C ASN A 93 -2.40 -8.71 -13.83
N GLY A 94 -2.14 -8.44 -12.54
CA GLY A 94 -1.98 -7.09 -12.03
C GLY A 94 -3.30 -6.36 -11.72
N GLU A 95 -4.43 -7.06 -11.68
CA GLU A 95 -5.70 -6.49 -11.23
C GLU A 95 -5.73 -6.31 -9.71
N LEU A 96 -6.12 -5.13 -9.22
CA LEU A 96 -6.22 -4.87 -7.79
C LEU A 96 -7.63 -5.19 -7.28
N TYR A 97 -7.75 -6.14 -6.34
CA TYR A 97 -9.00 -6.45 -5.67
C TYR A 97 -9.02 -5.89 -4.25
N VAL A 98 -10.14 -5.27 -3.89
CA VAL A 98 -10.31 -4.53 -2.64
C VAL A 98 -11.59 -4.98 -1.94
N GLY A 99 -11.46 -5.39 -0.68
CA GLY A 99 -12.61 -5.72 0.17
C GLY A 99 -13.10 -4.48 0.90
N GLY A 100 -14.40 -4.18 0.77
CA GLY A 100 -15.08 -3.11 1.49
C GLY A 100 -15.73 -3.60 2.77
N ALA A 101 -15.88 -2.72 3.76
CA ALA A 101 -16.61 -3.00 4.99
C ALA A 101 -18.13 -3.22 4.77
N ASP A 102 -18.64 -2.95 3.57
CA ASP A 102 -20.01 -3.17 3.15
C ASP A 102 -20.27 -4.59 2.62
N GLY A 103 -19.24 -5.44 2.59
CA GLY A 103 -19.33 -6.83 2.15
C GLY A 103 -19.11 -7.05 0.66
N ASN A 104 -18.75 -6.01 -0.10
CA ASN A 104 -18.45 -6.10 -1.52
C ASN A 104 -16.94 -6.23 -1.79
N ILE A 105 -16.60 -6.79 -2.96
CA ILE A 105 -15.25 -6.80 -3.53
C ILE A 105 -15.24 -5.91 -4.77
N TYR A 106 -14.32 -4.97 -4.81
CA TYR A 106 -14.12 -4.05 -5.92
C TYR A 106 -12.87 -4.45 -6.71
N CYS A 107 -12.95 -4.38 -8.04
CA CYS A 107 -11.77 -4.39 -8.89
C CYS A 107 -11.41 -2.93 -9.22
N VAL A 108 -10.22 -2.49 -8.80
CA VAL A 108 -9.75 -1.12 -9.01
C VAL A 108 -8.82 -1.10 -10.22
N THR A 109 -9.15 -0.25 -11.19
CA THR A 109 -8.34 -0.01 -12.39
C THR A 109 -7.79 1.40 -12.37
N TYR A 110 -6.50 1.54 -12.64
CA TYR A 110 -5.84 2.84 -12.81
C TYR A 110 -5.61 3.07 -14.31
N HIS A 111 -5.81 4.30 -14.77
CA HIS A 111 -5.61 4.70 -16.17
C HIS A 111 -4.23 5.31 -16.40
#